data_AF-A0A831VBN6-F1
#
_entry.id   AF-A0A831VBN6-F1
#
_cell.length_a   1.000
_cell.length_b   1.000
_cell.length_c   1.000
_cell.angle_alpha   90.00
_cell.angle_beta   90.00
_cell.angle_gamma   90.00
#
_symmetry.space_group_name_H-M   'P 1'
#
loop_
_entity.id
_entity.type
_entity.pdbx_description
1 polymer ?
#
loop_
_entity_poly.entity_id
_entity_poly.type
_entity_poly.pdbx_seq_one_letter_code
_entity_poly.pdbx_strand_id
1 'polypeptide(L)'
;MDAGGFEPTQAYARADASGGREADAERFSALIKALTGREPRVRRMKNGEIVMECYREHLRGFARFAELADAIRRWLEETGQ
;
A
#
# COMPACT_ATOMS: atom_id res chain seq x y z
N MET A 1 -28.06 7.73 -28.06
CA MET A 1 -26.85 6.95 -27.70
C MET A 1 -25.91 7.94 -27.05
N ASP A 2 -26.00 8.06 -25.72
CA ASP A 2 -25.13 8.96 -24.97
C ASP A 2 -23.71 8.39 -24.98
N ALA A 3 -22.80 9.10 -25.63
CA ALA A 3 -21.38 8.83 -25.57
C ALA A 3 -20.86 9.29 -24.19
N GLY A 4 -21.20 8.52 -23.16
CA GLY A 4 -20.57 8.63 -21.85
C GLY A 4 -19.13 8.16 -21.94
N GLY A 5 -18.22 9.07 -22.28
CA GLY A 5 -16.79 8.83 -22.22
C GLY A 5 -16.38 8.50 -20.79
N PHE A 6 -15.93 7.28 -20.55
CA PHE A 6 -15.20 6.94 -19.34
C PHE A 6 -13.82 7.56 -19.45
N GLU A 7 -13.66 8.77 -18.93
CA GLU A 7 -12.36 9.40 -18.71
C GLU A 7 -11.71 8.71 -17.50
N PRO A 8 -10.66 7.90 -17.69
CA PRO A 8 -9.92 7.36 -16.56
C PRO A 8 -9.25 8.53 -15.83
N THR A 9 -9.72 8.85 -14.62
CA THR A 9 -9.09 9.87 -13.79
C THR A 9 -7.73 9.36 -13.33
N GLN A 10 -6.67 9.64 -14.10
CA GLN A 10 -5.30 9.44 -13.65
C GLN A 10 -4.99 10.46 -12.56
N ALA A 11 -4.78 9.97 -11.34
CA ALA A 11 -4.26 10.77 -10.25
C ALA A 11 -2.73 10.55 -10.19
N TYR A 12 -1.97 11.61 -10.47
CA TYR A 12 -0.52 11.60 -10.27
C TYR A 12 -0.21 11.91 -8.80
N ALA A 13 0.53 11.03 -8.13
CA ALA A 13 1.09 11.32 -6.81
C ALA A 13 2.15 12.42 -6.97
N ARG A 14 1.79 13.67 -6.72
CA ARG A 14 2.76 14.76 -6.60
C ARG A 14 3.08 15.00 -5.13
N ALA A 15 4.32 15.41 -4.84
CA ALA A 15 4.74 15.75 -3.48
C ALA A 15 3.94 16.93 -2.86
N ASP A 16 3.22 17.69 -3.70
CA ASP A 16 2.29 18.78 -3.36
C ASP A 16 0.80 18.38 -3.47
N ALA A 17 0.47 17.07 -3.57
CA ALA A 17 -0.91 16.61 -3.72
C ALA A 17 -1.79 17.09 -2.55
N SER A 18 -2.99 17.57 -2.89
CA SER A 18 -3.94 18.27 -1.99
C SER A 18 -4.52 17.41 -0.84
N GLY A 19 -4.05 16.18 -0.64
CA GLY A 19 -4.55 15.26 0.38
C GLY A 19 -4.05 15.54 1.79
N GLY A 20 -2.92 16.23 1.94
CA GLY A 20 -2.29 16.43 3.25
C GLY A 20 -1.77 15.13 3.87
N ARG A 21 -1.02 15.28 4.97
CA ARG A 21 -0.30 14.16 5.61
C ARG A 21 -1.26 13.11 6.18
N GLU A 22 -2.41 13.54 6.67
CA GLU A 22 -3.45 12.69 7.25
C GLU A 22 -4.06 11.74 6.22
N ALA A 23 -4.44 12.24 5.04
CA ALA A 23 -5.01 11.37 4.00
C ALA A 23 -3.97 10.38 3.47
N ASP A 24 -2.70 10.77 3.41
CA ASP A 24 -1.62 9.84 3.05
C ASP A 24 -1.45 8.74 4.11
N ALA A 25 -1.46 9.10 5.39
CA ALA A 25 -1.40 8.12 6.48
C ALA A 25 -2.60 7.15 6.46
N GLU A 26 -3.80 7.62 6.15
CA GLU A 26 -4.99 6.77 5.99
C GLU A 26 -4.85 5.79 4.83
N ARG A 27 -4.40 6.27 3.66
CA ARG A 27 -4.15 5.41 2.48
C ARG A 27 -3.11 4.34 2.78
N PHE A 28 -2.01 4.72 3.44
CA PHE A 28 -0.98 3.77 3.85
C PHE A 28 -1.50 2.75 4.88
N SER A 29 -2.28 3.19 5.88
CA SER A 29 -2.88 2.29 6.86
C SER A 29 -3.79 1.25 6.21
N ALA A 30 -4.65 1.69 5.27
CA ALA A 30 -5.55 0.82 4.52
C ALA A 30 -4.77 -0.22 3.70
N LEU A 31 -3.69 0.20 3.03
CA LEU A 31 -2.82 -0.70 2.27
C LEU A 31 -2.19 -1.76 3.17
N ILE A 32 -1.62 -1.36 4.31
CA ILE A 32 -0.97 -2.30 5.25
C ILE A 32 -1.99 -3.30 5.77
N LYS A 33 -3.21 -2.85 6.10
CA LYS A 33 -4.30 -3.73 6.53
C LYS A 33 -4.72 -4.71 5.45
N ALA A 34 -4.84 -4.27 4.20
CA ALA A 34 -5.17 -5.15 3.09
C ALA A 34 -4.11 -6.23 2.87
N LEU A 35 -2.82 -5.86 2.96
CA LEU A 35 -1.70 -6.75 2.71
C LEU A 35 -1.43 -7.73 3.86
N THR A 36 -1.65 -7.30 5.10
CA THR A 36 -1.22 -8.06 6.29
C THR A 36 -2.37 -8.56 7.16
N GLY A 37 -3.61 -8.11 6.89
CA GLY A 37 -4.78 -8.35 7.72
C GLY A 37 -4.75 -7.62 9.06
N ARG A 38 -3.74 -6.77 9.31
CA ARG A 38 -3.52 -6.06 10.57
C ARG A 38 -3.36 -4.56 10.31
N GLU A 39 -4.04 -3.77 11.13
CA GLU A 39 -3.98 -2.32 11.03
C GLU A 39 -2.77 -1.78 11.79
N PRO A 40 -1.93 -0.93 11.17
CA PRO A 40 -0.81 -0.30 11.86
C PRO A 40 -1.33 0.74 12.85
N ARG A 41 -0.50 1.10 13.83
CA ARG A 41 -0.85 2.17 14.76
C ARG A 41 -0.50 3.53 14.14
N VAL A 42 -1.47 4.42 14.02
CA VAL A 42 -1.26 5.80 13.54
C VAL A 42 -1.37 6.77 14.71
N ARG A 43 -0.42 7.71 14.82
CA ARG A 43 -0.37 8.73 15.86
C ARG A 43 -0.04 10.08 15.31
N ARG A 44 -0.76 11.10 15.78
CA ARG A 44 -0.41 12.50 15.55
C ARG A 44 0.42 13.03 16.73
N MET A 45 1.60 13.54 16.42
CA MET A 45 2.53 14.14 17.38
C MET A 45 2.22 15.62 17.60
N LYS A 46 2.71 16.19 18.71
CA LYS A 46 2.47 17.61 19.07
C LYS A 46 3.06 18.59 18.04
N ASN A 47 4.11 18.20 17.32
CA ASN A 47 4.75 18.98 16.26
C ASN A 47 4.03 18.85 14.90
N GLY A 48 2.88 18.16 14.83
CA GLY A 48 2.13 17.96 13.60
C GLY A 48 2.64 16.82 12.71
N GLU A 49 3.64 16.06 13.15
CA GLU A 49 4.05 14.83 12.46
C GLU A 49 3.01 13.72 12.67
N ILE A 50 2.89 12.84 11.67
CA ILE A 50 2.10 11.63 11.76
C ILE A 50 3.06 10.45 11.72
N VAL A 51 3.02 9.64 12.78
CA VAL A 51 3.85 8.46 12.92
C VAL A 51 2.98 7.22 12.74
N MET A 52 3.40 6.35 11.82
CA MET A 52 2.79 5.06 11.58
C MET A 52 3.73 3.96 12.08
N GLU A 53 3.28 3.18 13.05
CA GLU A 53 4.07 2.12 13.68
C GLU A 53 3.64 0.75 13.14
N CYS A 54 4.56 0.10 12.44
CA CYS A 54 4.44 -1.30 12.01
C CYS A 54 5.13 -2.23 13.01
N TYR A 55 4.38 -3.09 13.66
CA TYR A 55 4.91 -4.16 14.51
C TYR A 55 5.21 -5.46 13.74
N ARG A 56 5.75 -6.46 14.46
CA ARG A 56 6.18 -7.77 13.94
C ARG A 56 5.15 -8.45 13.04
N GLU A 57 3.87 -8.38 13.37
CA GLU A 57 2.79 -9.01 12.58
C GLU A 57 2.70 -8.43 11.16
N HIS A 58 2.89 -7.11 10.98
CA HIS A 58 2.90 -6.49 9.67
C HIS A 58 4.12 -6.94 8.85
N LEU A 59 5.30 -6.97 9.50
CA LEU A 59 6.54 -7.42 8.85
C LEU A 59 6.47 -8.88 8.40
N ARG A 60 5.84 -9.75 9.21
CA ARG A 60 5.56 -11.15 8.85
C ARG A 60 4.59 -11.24 7.68
N GLY A 61 3.55 -10.40 7.66
CA GLY A 61 2.64 -10.29 6.52
C GLY A 61 3.39 -9.91 5.22
N PHE A 62 4.33 -8.97 5.29
CA PHE A 62 5.13 -8.59 4.14
C PHE A 62 6.09 -9.69 3.65
N ALA A 63 6.70 -10.44 4.56
CA ALA A 63 7.61 -11.53 4.20
C ALA A 63 6.94 -12.58 3.29
N ARG A 64 5.64 -12.84 3.48
CA ARG A 64 4.87 -13.76 2.63
C ARG A 64 4.83 -13.36 1.16
N PHE A 65 4.92 -12.07 0.84
CA PHE A 65 5.00 -11.63 -0.55
C PHE A 65 6.37 -11.91 -1.17
N ALA A 66 7.46 -11.80 -0.40
CA ALA A 66 8.77 -12.21 -0.86
C ALA A 66 8.83 -13.73 -1.10
N GLU A 67 8.22 -14.52 -0.21
CA GLU A 67 8.07 -15.96 -0.38
C GLU A 67 7.25 -16.31 -1.65
N LEU A 68 6.12 -15.61 -1.87
CA LEU A 68 5.29 -15.79 -3.06
C LEU A 68 6.04 -15.43 -4.34
N ALA A 69 6.72 -14.29 -4.37
CA ALA A 69 7.50 -13.85 -5.52
C ALA A 69 8.62 -14.85 -5.84
N ASP A 70 9.29 -15.37 -4.82
CA ASP A 70 10.32 -16.39 -5.00
C ASP A 70 9.77 -17.74 -5.47
N ALA A 71 8.58 -18.13 -4.98
CA ALA A 71 7.88 -19.32 -5.47
C ALA A 71 7.47 -19.18 -6.94
N ILE A 72 6.94 -18.02 -7.34
CA ILE A 72 6.59 -17.74 -8.75
C ILE A 72 7.85 -17.76 -9.62
N ARG A 73 8.94 -17.11 -9.18
CA ARG A 73 10.22 -17.09 -9.90
C ARG A 73 10.72 -18.51 -10.17
N ARG A 74 10.75 -19.36 -9.14
CA ARG A 74 11.16 -20.76 -9.27
C ARG A 74 10.24 -21.54 -10.23
N TRP A 75 8.93 -21.34 -10.12
CA TRP A 75 7.98 -21.97 -11.02
C TRP A 75 8.20 -21.59 -12.50
N LEU A 76 8.47 -20.32 -12.79
CA LEU A 76 8.79 -19.86 -14.15
C LEU A 76 10.11 -20.45 -14.66
N GLU A 77 11.16 -20.48 -13.82
CA GLU A 77 12.45 -21.10 -14.13
C GLU A 77 12.30 -22.60 -14.45
N GLU A 78 11.51 -23.33 -13.67
CA GLU A 78 11.27 -24.77 -13.84
C GLU A 78 10.39 -25.08 -15.07
N THR A 79 9.44 -24.21 -15.40
CA THR A 79 8.51 -24.42 -16.52
C THR A 79 8.98 -23.80 -17.84
N GLY A 80 10.05 -23.03 -17.83
CA GLY A 80 10.60 -22.36 -19.01
C GLY A 80 9.70 -21.27 -19.58
N GLN A 81 8.88 -20.64 -18.73
CA GLN A 81 7.98 -19.53 -19.08
C GLN A 81 8.59 -18.16 -18.82
#